data_AF-A0A3M2GML4-F1
#
_entry.id   AF-A0A3M2GML4-F1
#
_cell.length_a   1.000
_cell.length_b   1.000
_cell.length_c   1.000
_cell.angle_alpha   90.00
_cell.angle_beta   90.00
_cell.angle_gamma   90.00
#
_symmetry.space_group_name_H-M   'P 1'
#
loop_
_entity.id
_entity.type
_entity.pdbx_description
1 polymer ?
#
loop_
_entity_poly.entity_id
_entity_poly.type
_entity_poly.pdbx_seq_one_letter_code
_entity_poly.pdbx_strand_id
1 'polypeptide(L)'
;MWVFFISFFQRFNSNLFLLKEYSHMSNICNSFNRQQRSGFTLVEILIVVIIVAILAAIAVPLYLQYVEGARAAEAETAISAIWRANQVYYQRYGSYTASLNDLRNAGLTLEQATLDNWQFSIVGGGDNLTSIQATSTANMPGGAGRTVRFDVETAKFSGYGHGDDTQQ
;
A
#
# COMPACT_ATOMS: atom_id res chain seq x y z
N MET A 1 -10.33 -2.40 -19.98
CA MET A 1 -10.33 -3.77 -19.39
C MET A 1 -11.67 -4.12 -18.73
N TRP A 2 -12.24 -3.22 -17.91
CA TRP A 2 -13.54 -3.43 -17.23
C TRP A 2 -14.77 -3.52 -18.18
N VAL A 3 -14.81 -2.73 -19.26
CA VAL A 3 -15.92 -2.75 -20.24
C VAL A 3 -15.94 -4.03 -21.09
N PHE A 4 -14.77 -4.60 -21.40
CA PHE A 4 -14.64 -5.84 -22.17
C PHE A 4 -15.16 -7.07 -21.40
N PHE A 5 -15.06 -7.04 -20.06
CA PHE A 5 -15.48 -8.13 -19.19
C PHE A 5 -17.00 -8.17 -19.00
N ILE A 6 -17.63 -7.00 -18.91
CA ILE A 6 -19.10 -6.85 -18.86
C ILE A 6 -19.73 -7.30 -20.19
N SER A 7 -19.12 -6.94 -21.32
CA SER A 7 -19.59 -7.37 -22.65
C SER A 7 -19.41 -8.86 -22.93
N PHE A 8 -18.38 -9.50 -22.36
CA PHE A 8 -18.18 -10.95 -22.48
C PHE A 8 -19.23 -11.75 -21.67
N PHE A 9 -19.62 -11.24 -20.51
CA PHE A 9 -20.61 -11.90 -19.66
C PHE A 9 -22.05 -11.73 -20.14
N GLN A 10 -22.39 -10.59 -20.76
CA GLN A 10 -23.69 -10.39 -21.42
C GLN A 10 -23.94 -11.37 -22.59
N ARG A 11 -22.89 -12.02 -23.12
CA ARG A 11 -22.97 -12.99 -24.21
C ARG A 11 -23.24 -14.43 -23.76
N PHE A 12 -23.08 -14.75 -22.47
CA PHE A 12 -23.36 -16.07 -21.92
C PHE A 12 -24.80 -16.22 -21.41
N ASN A 13 -25.52 -15.12 -21.18
CA ASN A 13 -26.92 -15.11 -20.70
C ASN A 13 -27.94 -14.79 -21.81
N SER A 14 -27.67 -15.22 -23.05
CA SER A 14 -28.47 -14.85 -24.23
C SER A 14 -28.92 -16.04 -25.09
N ASN A 15 -29.28 -17.17 -24.46
CA ASN A 15 -29.90 -18.33 -25.14
C ASN A 15 -31.38 -18.56 -24.77
N LEU A 16 -32.09 -17.53 -24.29
CA LEU A 16 -33.56 -17.51 -24.20
C LEU A 16 -34.14 -16.25 -24.83
N PHE A 17 -33.65 -15.89 -26.01
CA PHE A 17 -34.22 -14.79 -26.80
C PHE A 17 -34.28 -15.20 -28.26
N LEU A 18 -35.08 -16.23 -28.57
CA LEU A 18 -35.51 -16.48 -29.93
C LEU A 18 -37.01 -16.79 -29.98
N LEU A 19 -37.70 -15.91 -30.72
CA LEU A 19 -38.88 -16.16 -31.54
C LEU A 19 -40.23 -16.36 -30.83
N LYS A 20 -41.02 -15.27 -30.78
CA LYS A 20 -42.20 -15.13 -31.65
C LYS A 20 -42.84 -13.75 -31.51
N GLU A 21 -42.74 -12.98 -32.59
CA GLU A 21 -43.87 -12.19 -33.03
C GLU A 21 -45.05 -13.16 -33.26
N TYR A 22 -46.04 -13.14 -32.39
CA TYR A 22 -47.38 -13.69 -32.64
C TYR A 22 -48.38 -12.63 -32.20
N SER A 23 -48.92 -11.95 -33.19
CA SER A 23 -49.99 -10.97 -33.06
C SER A 23 -51.32 -11.65 -32.71
N HIS A 24 -52.20 -10.87 -32.08
CA HIS A 24 -53.66 -11.04 -32.00
C HIS A 24 -54.22 -12.28 -31.27
N MET A 25 -54.66 -12.09 -30.01
CA MET A 25 -56.06 -12.32 -29.60
C MET A 25 -56.31 -11.86 -28.14
N SER A 26 -57.60 -11.68 -27.86
CA SER A 26 -58.26 -10.85 -26.85
C SER A 26 -58.07 -11.19 -25.36
N ASN A 27 -58.23 -10.15 -24.53
CA ASN A 27 -58.89 -10.06 -23.22
C ASN A 27 -59.09 -11.37 -22.43
N ILE A 28 -58.50 -11.43 -21.22
CA ILE A 28 -59.14 -11.81 -19.95
C ILE A 28 -58.21 -11.38 -18.80
N CYS A 29 -58.82 -10.77 -17.79
CA CYS A 29 -58.24 -10.29 -16.54
C CYS A 29 -57.79 -11.46 -15.64
N ASN A 30 -56.63 -11.37 -14.97
CA ASN A 30 -56.60 -11.43 -13.50
C ASN A 30 -55.23 -11.04 -12.91
N SER A 31 -55.31 -10.25 -11.85
CA SER A 31 -54.22 -9.83 -10.98
C SER A 31 -53.51 -11.04 -10.35
N PHE A 32 -52.31 -11.34 -10.81
CA PHE A 32 -51.25 -11.86 -9.93
C PHE A 32 -49.97 -11.13 -10.29
N ASN A 33 -49.60 -10.21 -9.41
CA ASN A 33 -48.31 -9.53 -9.40
C ASN A 33 -47.21 -10.58 -9.23
N ARG A 34 -46.85 -11.23 -10.34
CA ARG A 34 -45.79 -12.25 -10.43
C ARG A 34 -44.49 -11.47 -10.42
N GLN A 35 -44.08 -11.05 -9.23
CA GLN A 35 -42.71 -10.60 -9.01
C GLN A 35 -41.81 -11.72 -9.52
N GLN A 36 -41.16 -11.48 -10.66
CA GLN A 36 -40.16 -12.38 -11.19
C GLN A 36 -39.07 -12.47 -10.13
N ARG A 37 -39.10 -13.55 -9.34
CA ARG A 37 -37.97 -13.91 -8.49
C ARG A 37 -36.86 -14.37 -9.42
N SER A 38 -36.11 -13.39 -9.91
CA SER A 38 -34.77 -13.55 -10.44
C SER A 38 -33.93 -14.17 -9.32
N GLY A 39 -33.70 -15.48 -9.42
CA GLY A 39 -32.78 -16.19 -8.55
C GLY A 39 -31.42 -16.28 -9.24
N PHE A 40 -30.35 -15.92 -8.53
CA PHE A 40 -28.98 -16.20 -8.96
C PHE A 40 -28.82 -17.70 -9.22
N THR A 41 -28.22 -18.05 -10.35
CA THR A 41 -27.91 -19.46 -10.64
C THR A 41 -26.65 -19.88 -9.87
N LEU A 42 -26.57 -21.14 -9.44
CA LEU A 42 -25.37 -21.66 -8.76
C LEU A 42 -24.13 -21.54 -9.65
N VAL A 43 -24.31 -21.74 -10.96
CA VAL A 43 -23.25 -21.62 -11.98
C VAL A 43 -22.74 -20.18 -12.11
N GLU A 44 -23.61 -19.19 -11.94
CA GLU A 44 -23.24 -17.77 -11.97
C GLU A 44 -22.32 -17.40 -10.81
N ILE A 45 -22.60 -17.92 -9.60
CA ILE A 45 -21.70 -17.74 -8.46
C ILE A 45 -20.40 -18.55 -8.61
N LEU A 46 -20.45 -19.74 -9.21
CA LEU A 46 -19.27 -20.59 -9.44
C LEU A 46 -18.21 -19.91 -10.33
N ILE A 47 -18.63 -19.29 -11.43
CA ILE A 47 -17.71 -18.61 -12.34
C ILE A 47 -17.11 -17.36 -11.67
N VAL A 48 -17.92 -16.61 -10.91
CA VAL A 48 -17.46 -15.41 -10.19
C VAL A 48 -16.37 -15.75 -9.18
N VAL A 49 -16.54 -16.80 -8.38
CA VAL A 49 -15.51 -17.18 -7.39
C VAL A 49 -14.21 -17.65 -8.04
N ILE A 50 -14.27 -18.33 -9.20
CA ILE A 50 -13.08 -18.74 -9.95
C ILE A 50 -12.32 -17.52 -10.46
N ILE A 51 -13.02 -16.54 -11.02
CA ILE A 51 -12.38 -15.30 -11.51
C ILE A 51 -11.74 -14.53 -10.36
N VAL A 52 -12.45 -14.37 -9.23
CA VAL A 52 -11.91 -13.71 -8.04
C VAL A 52 -10.67 -14.44 -7.49
N ALA A 53 -10.66 -15.77 -7.50
CA ALA A 53 -9.50 -16.55 -7.06
C ALA A 53 -8.25 -16.30 -7.92
N ILE A 54 -8.41 -16.22 -9.24
CA ILE A 54 -7.29 -15.92 -10.15
C ILE A 54 -6.77 -14.49 -9.92
N LEU A 55 -7.68 -13.52 -9.78
CA LEU A 55 -7.30 -12.13 -9.52
C LEU A 55 -6.58 -12.00 -8.17
N ALA A 56 -7.08 -12.65 -7.12
CA ALA A 56 -6.46 -12.61 -5.80
C ALA A 56 -5.04 -13.21 -5.80
N ALA A 57 -4.81 -14.30 -6.54
CA ALA A 57 -3.50 -14.93 -6.62
C ALA A 57 -2.39 -14.01 -7.15
N ILE A 58 -2.71 -13.11 -8.09
CA ILE A 58 -1.75 -12.13 -8.64
C ILE A 58 -1.75 -10.83 -7.81
N ALA A 59 -2.92 -10.39 -7.36
CA ALA A 59 -3.05 -9.11 -6.66
C ALA A 59 -2.38 -9.11 -5.28
N VAL A 60 -2.44 -10.20 -4.52
CA VAL A 60 -1.87 -10.28 -3.17
C VAL A 60 -0.35 -10.06 -3.16
N PRO A 61 0.49 -10.81 -3.90
CA PRO A 61 1.94 -10.59 -3.86
C PRO A 61 2.35 -9.20 -4.37
N LEU A 62 1.63 -8.67 -5.38
CA LEU A 62 1.88 -7.32 -5.88
C LEU A 62 1.54 -6.25 -4.85
N TYR A 63 0.41 -6.41 -4.15
CA TYR A 63 -0.01 -5.49 -3.09
C TYR A 63 0.98 -5.48 -1.93
N LEU A 64 1.50 -6.64 -1.54
CA LEU A 64 2.50 -6.73 -0.47
C LEU A 64 3.77 -5.94 -0.84
N GLN A 65 4.31 -6.12 -2.05
CA GLN A 65 5.48 -5.36 -2.51
C GLN A 65 5.22 -3.85 -2.54
N TYR A 66 4.03 -3.43 -2.97
CA TYR A 66 3.64 -2.02 -2.97
C TYR A 66 3.63 -1.43 -1.56
N VAL A 67 3.03 -2.15 -0.61
CA VAL A 67 2.99 -1.73 0.81
C VAL A 67 4.41 -1.70 1.40
N GLU A 68 5.28 -2.65 1.02
CA GLU A 68 6.67 -2.67 1.47
C GLU A 68 7.45 -1.44 1.01
N GLY A 69 7.32 -1.06 -0.27
CA GLY A 69 7.93 0.16 -0.81
C GLY A 69 7.38 1.43 -0.17
N ALA A 70 6.07 1.49 0.08
CA ALA A 70 5.45 2.63 0.77
C ALA A 70 6.00 2.82 2.20
N ARG A 71 6.25 1.71 2.91
CA ARG A 71 6.87 1.73 4.24
C ARG A 71 8.33 2.19 4.20
N ALA A 72 9.10 1.76 3.20
CA ALA A 72 10.47 2.25 3.02
C ALA A 72 10.49 3.76 2.77
N ALA A 73 9.59 4.26 1.90
CA ALA A 73 9.44 5.68 1.63
C ALA A 73 9.02 6.51 2.86
N GLU A 74 8.21 5.94 3.77
CA GLU A 74 7.89 6.57 5.07
C GLU A 74 9.17 6.78 5.89
N ALA A 75 10.00 5.75 6.03
CA ALA A 75 11.27 5.84 6.74
C ALA A 75 12.23 6.84 6.08
N GLU A 76 12.37 6.83 4.76
CA GLU A 76 13.20 7.79 4.02
C GLU A 76 12.76 9.23 4.23
N THR A 77 11.45 9.48 4.27
CA THR A 77 10.89 10.81 4.52
C THR A 77 11.26 11.29 5.92
N ALA A 78 11.12 10.42 6.93
CA ALA A 78 11.48 10.72 8.31
C ALA A 78 13.00 10.93 8.48
N ILE A 79 13.83 10.09 7.86
CA ILE A 79 15.29 10.23 7.84
C ILE A 79 15.69 11.55 7.18
N SER A 80 15.07 11.91 6.05
CA SER A 80 15.32 13.18 5.36
C SER A 80 14.96 14.39 6.24
N ALA A 81 13.88 14.30 7.02
CA ALA A 81 13.52 15.33 7.99
C ALA A 81 14.57 15.43 9.11
N ILE A 82 15.04 14.30 9.65
CA ILE A 82 16.11 14.25 10.65
C ILE A 82 17.40 14.86 10.11
N TRP A 83 17.80 14.52 8.87
CA TRP A 83 18.98 15.07 8.22
C TRP A 83 18.91 16.59 8.11
N ARG A 84 17.80 17.12 7.58
CA ARG A 84 17.56 18.57 7.47
C ARG A 84 17.57 19.25 8.83
N ALA A 85 16.95 18.64 9.84
CA ALA A 85 16.98 19.17 11.21
C ALA A 85 18.41 19.21 11.77
N ASN A 86 19.23 18.20 11.48
CA ASN A 86 20.64 18.17 11.86
C ASN A 86 21.45 19.28 11.16
N GLN A 87 21.17 19.56 9.89
CA GLN A 87 21.80 20.68 9.17
C GLN A 87 21.45 22.03 9.82
N VAL A 88 20.19 22.23 10.18
CA VAL A 88 19.76 23.44 10.91
C VAL A 88 20.38 23.50 12.31
N TYR A 89 20.50 22.37 12.99
CA TYR A 89 21.14 22.27 14.30
C TYR A 89 22.63 22.66 14.22
N TYR A 90 23.36 22.16 13.22
CA TYR A 90 24.75 22.52 12.98
C TYR A 90 24.94 24.03 12.75
N GLN A 91 24.04 24.66 11.99
CA GLN A 91 24.08 26.12 11.77
C GLN A 91 23.89 26.91 13.07
N ARG A 92 23.20 26.37 14.07
CA ARG A 92 22.93 27.04 15.35
C ARG A 92 24.02 26.80 16.39
N TYR A 93 24.54 25.58 16.46
CA TYR A 93 25.41 25.13 17.55
C TYR A 93 26.84 24.78 17.10
N GLY A 94 27.12 24.85 15.79
CA GLY A 94 28.43 24.53 15.22
C GLY A 94 28.81 23.06 15.28
N SER A 95 27.86 22.17 15.59
CA SER A 95 28.08 20.72 15.68
C SER A 95 26.80 19.96 15.37
N TYR A 96 26.92 18.73 14.86
CA TYR A 96 25.83 17.78 14.68
C TYR A 96 25.55 17.04 16.00
N THR A 97 24.30 16.62 16.18
CA THR A 97 23.90 15.81 17.34
C THR A 97 23.52 14.39 16.89
N ALA A 98 23.91 13.41 17.71
CA ALA A 98 23.48 12.02 17.58
C ALA A 98 22.14 11.77 18.31
N SER A 99 21.68 12.73 19.11
CA SER A 99 20.47 12.61 19.92
C SER A 99 19.25 13.11 19.14
N LEU A 100 18.29 12.21 18.91
CA LEU A 100 17.01 12.60 18.32
C LEU A 100 16.26 13.62 19.19
N ASN A 101 16.41 13.55 20.52
CA ASN A 101 15.73 14.47 21.44
C ASN A 101 16.23 15.90 21.29
N ASP A 102 17.52 16.09 21.03
CA ASP A 102 18.09 17.43 20.81
C ASP A 102 17.53 18.06 19.53
N LEU A 103 17.36 17.25 18.48
CA LEU A 103 16.72 17.69 17.24
C LEU A 103 15.25 18.04 17.44
N ARG A 104 14.52 17.26 18.25
CA ARG A 104 13.12 17.57 18.60
C ARG A 104 13.01 18.89 19.35
N ASN A 105 13.91 19.13 20.30
CA ASN A 105 13.98 20.40 21.01
C ASN A 105 14.35 21.57 20.07
N ALA A 106 15.12 21.30 19.01
CA ALA A 106 15.48 22.28 18.00
C ALA A 106 14.38 22.53 16.94
N GLY A 107 13.25 21.80 16.99
CA GLY A 107 12.08 21.99 16.14
C GLY A 107 11.76 20.84 15.17
N LEU A 108 12.39 19.67 15.30
CA LEU A 108 12.01 18.48 14.54
C LEU A 108 10.69 17.91 15.07
N THR A 109 9.70 17.77 14.18
CA THR A 109 8.44 17.08 14.47
C THR A 109 8.33 15.82 13.63
N LEU A 110 8.18 14.67 14.29
CA LEU A 110 7.88 13.39 13.66
C LEU A 110 6.52 12.92 14.18
N GLU A 111 5.72 12.31 13.31
CA GLU A 111 4.42 11.77 13.70
C GLU A 111 4.59 10.60 14.67
N GLN A 112 3.70 10.49 15.66
CA GLN A 112 3.76 9.43 16.66
C GLN A 112 3.64 8.04 16.03
N ALA A 113 2.78 7.88 15.01
CA ALA A 113 2.64 6.63 14.28
C ALA A 113 3.96 6.17 13.64
N THR A 114 4.75 7.11 13.09
CA THR A 114 6.07 6.79 12.53
C THR A 114 7.06 6.39 13.62
N LEU A 115 7.03 7.03 14.79
CA LEU A 115 7.89 6.65 15.93
C LEU A 115 7.51 5.29 16.52
N ASP A 116 6.23 4.92 16.46
CA ASP A 116 5.76 3.61 16.90
C ASP A 116 6.20 2.51 15.94
N ASN A 117 6.29 2.80 14.64
CA ASN A 117 6.70 1.86 13.59
C ASN A 117 8.23 1.81 13.37
N TRP A 118 8.94 2.92 13.60
CA TRP A 118 10.35 3.10 13.27
C TRP A 118 11.14 3.69 14.43
N GLN A 119 12.26 3.03 14.75
CA GLN A 119 13.27 3.54 15.67
C GLN A 119 14.42 4.17 14.88
N PHE A 120 14.79 5.40 15.22
CA PHE A 120 15.87 6.13 14.55
C PHE A 120 17.16 6.10 15.37
N SER A 121 18.28 5.85 14.69
CA SER A 121 19.63 5.94 15.23
C SER A 121 20.46 6.84 14.33
N ILE A 122 21.12 7.83 14.93
CA ILE A 122 22.00 8.75 14.22
C ILE A 122 23.43 8.36 14.58
N VAL A 123 24.25 8.07 13.57
CA VAL A 123 25.63 7.61 13.74
C VAL A 123 26.58 8.73 13.32
N GLY A 124 27.44 9.11 14.26
CA GLY A 124 28.33 10.27 14.16
C GLY A 124 27.93 11.37 15.14
N GLY A 125 28.42 12.58 14.94
CA GLY A 125 28.18 13.73 15.82
C GLY A 125 29.38 14.68 15.85
N GLY A 126 29.22 15.87 16.42
CA GLY A 126 30.26 16.90 16.35
C GLY A 126 30.41 17.40 14.92
N ASP A 127 31.61 17.30 14.35
CA ASP A 127 31.87 17.81 12.99
C ASP A 127 31.47 16.82 11.88
N ASN A 128 31.32 15.53 12.21
CA ASN A 128 31.14 14.48 11.21
C ASN A 128 29.91 13.62 11.52
N LEU A 129 28.85 13.80 10.72
CA LEU A 129 27.73 12.88 10.66
C LEU A 129 28.01 11.83 9.59
N THR A 130 27.85 10.54 9.91
CA THR A 130 28.19 9.46 8.98
C THR A 130 26.93 8.86 8.35
N SER A 131 25.93 8.52 9.17
CA SER A 131 24.70 7.92 8.66
C SER A 131 23.52 8.09 9.60
N ILE A 132 22.31 8.05 9.05
CA ILE A 132 21.07 8.00 9.82
C ILE A 132 20.36 6.70 9.45
N GLN A 133 19.99 5.91 10.45
CA GLN A 133 19.32 4.62 10.27
C GLN A 133 17.94 4.62 10.91
N ALA A 134 16.96 4.07 10.21
CA ALA A 134 15.65 3.72 10.75
C ALA A 134 15.54 2.19 10.80
N THR A 135 15.09 1.65 11.93
CA THR A 135 14.87 0.21 12.14
C THR A 135 13.42 -0.03 12.50
N SER A 136 12.75 -0.97 11.82
CA SER A 136 11.35 -1.27 12.09
C SER A 136 11.16 -1.93 13.45
N THR A 137 10.11 -1.51 14.15
CA THR A 137 9.74 -2.03 15.48
C THR A 137 8.84 -3.26 15.36
N ALA A 138 8.58 -3.93 16.48
CA ALA A 138 7.60 -5.02 16.57
C ALA A 138 6.15 -4.59 16.28
N ASN A 139 5.84 -3.30 16.42
CA ASN A 139 4.50 -2.77 16.18
C ASN A 139 4.21 -2.54 14.70
N MET A 140 5.25 -2.51 13.86
CA MET A 140 5.10 -2.28 12.44
C MET A 140 4.37 -3.46 11.76
N PRO A 141 3.28 -3.24 11.00
CA PRO A 141 2.53 -4.31 10.34
C PRO A 141 3.30 -5.08 9.25
N GLY A 142 4.58 -4.75 9.03
CA GLY A 142 5.49 -5.43 8.10
C GLY A 142 6.56 -6.29 8.77
N GLY A 143 6.55 -6.38 10.10
CA GLY A 143 7.56 -7.09 10.87
C GLY A 143 8.72 -6.19 11.31
N ALA A 144 9.37 -6.62 12.39
CA ALA A 144 10.51 -5.94 13.00
C ALA A 144 11.83 -6.22 12.27
N GLY A 145 12.84 -5.40 12.54
CA GLY A 145 14.24 -5.65 12.15
C GLY A 145 14.60 -5.23 10.73
N ARG A 146 13.70 -4.58 10.00
CA ARG A 146 14.00 -4.04 8.67
C ARG A 146 14.66 -2.68 8.82
N THR A 147 15.77 -2.46 8.14
CA THR A 147 16.57 -1.23 8.30
C THR A 147 16.65 -0.44 7.02
N VAL A 148 16.39 0.86 7.09
CA VAL A 148 16.68 1.84 6.04
C VAL A 148 17.81 2.73 6.53
N ARG A 149 18.89 2.86 5.75
CA ARG A 149 20.06 3.67 6.11
C ARG A 149 20.31 4.74 5.06
N PHE A 150 20.46 5.97 5.52
CA PHE A 150 20.95 7.09 4.74
C PHE A 150 22.43 7.32 5.06
N ASP A 151 23.27 7.27 4.04
CA ASP A 151 24.68 7.57 4.12
C ASP A 151 24.94 9.03 3.75
N VAL A 152 25.58 9.78 4.63
CA VAL A 152 25.76 11.23 4.50
C VAL A 152 26.82 11.59 3.46
N GLU A 153 27.86 10.76 3.31
CA GLU A 153 28.97 11.02 2.39
C GLU A 153 28.53 10.78 0.93
N THR A 154 27.82 9.68 0.70
CA THR A 154 27.36 9.29 -0.64
C THR A 154 25.98 9.85 -1.00
N ALA A 155 25.26 10.41 -0.03
CA ALA A 155 23.88 10.88 -0.15
C ALA A 155 22.92 9.82 -0.72
N LYS A 156 23.15 8.55 -0.37
CA LYS A 156 22.36 7.40 -0.85
C LYS A 156 21.62 6.71 0.29
N PHE A 157 20.43 6.21 -0.04
CA PHE A 157 19.69 5.29 0.80
C PHE A 157 20.07 3.83 0.47
N SER A 158 20.07 2.98 1.49
CA SER A 158 20.42 1.56 1.42
C SER A 158 19.58 0.75 2.41
N GLY A 159 19.53 -0.57 2.20
CA GLY A 159 18.72 -1.49 3.01
C GLY A 159 17.28 -1.61 2.50
N TYR A 160 16.33 -1.84 3.41
CA TYR A 160 14.94 -2.15 3.08
C TYR A 160 14.33 -1.20 2.02
N GLY A 161 13.71 -1.79 1.00
CA GLY A 161 13.13 -1.07 -0.15
C GLY A 161 14.14 -0.68 -1.24
N HIS A 162 15.43 -0.89 -1.01
CA HIS A 162 16.51 -0.72 -1.97
C HIS A 162 17.14 -2.09 -2.16
N GLY A 163 17.27 -2.59 -3.39
CA GLY A 163 17.71 -3.98 -3.68
C GLY A 163 19.11 -4.39 -3.20
N ASP A 164 19.72 -3.60 -2.32
CA ASP A 164 21.02 -3.80 -1.67
C ASP A 164 20.79 -4.26 -0.22
N ASP A 165 20.33 -5.51 -0.07
CA ASP A 165 20.26 -6.23 1.21
C ASP A 165 21.67 -6.60 1.68
N THR A 166 22.51 -5.62 2.01
CA THR A 166 23.80 -5.91 2.64
C THR A 166 23.54 -6.23 4.10
N GLN A 167 23.35 -7.52 4.37
CA GLN A 167 23.43 -8.08 5.70
C GLN A 167 24.78 -7.71 6.33
N GLN A 168 24.73 -7.12 7.52
CA GLN A 168 25.78 -7.24 8.52
C GLN A 168 25.11 -7.50 9.86
#